data_AF-A0A812ELY2-F1
#
_entry.id   AF-A0A812ELY2-F1
#
_cell.length_a   1.000
_cell.length_b   1.000
_cell.length_c   1.000
_cell.angle_alpha   90.00
_cell.angle_beta   90.00
_cell.angle_gamma   90.00
#
_symmetry.space_group_name_H-M   'P 1'
#
loop_
_entity.id
_entity.type
_entity.pdbx_description
1 polymer ?
#
loop_
_entity_poly.entity_id
_entity_poly.type
_entity_poly.pdbx_seq_one_letter_code
_entity_poly.pdbx_strand_id
1 'polypeptide(L)'
;MARDVSSESGLQPGNAEYPPGSWLVYDDSAAEADVEYNLSIYLSIYLSIYLSIYLSQTVHYLSIYLSIYLSIYLSQFSRRNSIAVFQIIAGLSLISLAVLKGLEEKNTTIEILSIIFTLLGMLGASGAFSGVWLYTPELYPTNLRSAGVGLASASSRTASMLAPLTRLLASYLPWAPGTLFGSGCLFACALLFLLPETRDQQLPQTMEDLKILQNAKKPQVDYVNMKETAPTT
;
A
#
# COMPACT_ATOMS: atom_id res chain seq x y z
N MET A 1 -27.69 31.57 53.18
CA MET A 1 -27.09 31.77 54.51
C MET A 1 -25.61 31.45 54.38
N ALA A 2 -24.88 32.37 53.76
CA ALA A 2 -23.45 32.24 53.47
C ALA A 2 -22.67 32.84 54.65
N ARG A 3 -21.62 32.15 55.10
CA ARG A 3 -20.76 32.58 56.21
C ARG A 3 -19.86 33.72 55.78
N ASP A 4 -19.80 34.73 56.63
CA ASP A 4 -18.83 35.82 56.62
C ASP A 4 -17.39 35.29 56.72
N VAL A 5 -16.53 35.77 55.82
CA VAL A 5 -15.07 35.84 56.03
C VAL A 5 -14.66 37.26 55.69
N SER A 6 -14.72 38.13 56.70
CA SER A 6 -14.16 39.47 56.69
C SER A 6 -12.89 39.48 57.54
N SER A 7 -11.73 39.37 56.89
CA SER A 7 -10.38 39.85 57.28
C SER A 7 -9.43 39.09 56.36
N GLU A 8 -8.72 39.70 55.43
CA GLU A 8 -7.56 40.52 55.71
C GLU A 8 -7.41 41.66 54.69
N SER A 9 -7.37 42.87 55.23
CA SER A 9 -6.83 44.08 54.61
C SER A 9 -5.37 43.89 54.23
N GLY A 10 -5.01 44.30 53.02
CA GLY A 10 -3.66 44.17 52.50
C GLY A 10 -2.59 44.93 53.28
N LEU A 11 -1.35 44.49 53.13
CA LEU A 11 -0.14 45.30 53.25
C LEU A 11 1.07 44.54 52.69
N GLN A 12 1.45 44.95 51.48
CA GLN A 12 2.77 44.93 50.82
C GLN A 12 3.50 43.60 50.56
N PRO A 13 4.09 43.41 49.36
CA PRO A 13 5.06 42.34 49.14
C PRO A 13 6.29 42.63 50.00
N GLY A 14 6.47 41.84 51.04
CA GLY A 14 7.64 41.88 51.90
C GLY A 14 8.90 41.66 51.06
N ASN A 15 9.87 42.53 51.31
CA ASN A 15 11.22 42.49 50.75
C ASN A 15 11.92 41.21 51.22
N ALA A 16 11.70 40.10 50.54
CA ALA A 16 12.66 39.00 50.55
C ALA A 16 13.82 39.47 49.67
N GLU A 17 14.87 40.01 50.28
CA GLU A 17 16.16 40.21 49.62
C GLU A 17 16.70 38.83 49.20
N TYR A 18 16.34 38.42 47.99
CA TYR A 18 17.01 37.32 47.33
C TYR A 18 18.46 37.72 47.06
N PRO A 19 19.44 36.83 47.30
CA PRO A 19 20.85 37.15 47.06
C PRO A 19 21.04 37.56 45.59
N PRO A 20 21.81 38.63 45.31
CA PRO A 20 22.01 39.13 43.96
C PRO A 20 22.70 38.05 43.12
N GLY A 21 21.95 37.44 42.20
CA GLY A 21 22.41 36.36 41.31
C GLY A 21 21.47 35.15 41.19
N SER A 22 20.47 34.98 42.08
CA SER A 22 19.58 33.81 42.03
C SER A 22 18.58 33.81 40.85
N TRP A 23 18.27 34.98 40.28
CA TRP A 23 17.37 35.11 39.13
C TRP A 23 18.00 34.66 37.81
N LEU A 24 19.31 34.91 37.66
CA LEU A 24 20.06 34.49 36.47
C LEU A 24 20.18 32.96 36.41
N VAL A 25 20.44 32.32 37.55
CA VAL A 25 20.56 30.85 37.65
C VAL A 25 19.22 30.14 37.42
N TYR A 26 18.09 30.74 37.84
CA TYR A 26 16.77 30.13 37.67
C TYR A 26 16.26 30.24 36.22
N ASP A 27 16.54 31.35 35.54
CA ASP A 27 16.15 31.59 34.15
C ASP A 27 17.00 30.75 33.18
N ASP A 28 18.32 30.68 33.41
CA ASP A 28 19.21 29.81 32.62
C ASP A 28 18.88 28.32 32.83
N SER A 29 18.60 27.89 34.08
CA SER A 29 18.25 26.49 34.35
C SER A 29 16.87 26.10 33.79
N ALA A 30 15.91 27.01 33.73
CA ALA A 30 14.61 26.78 33.11
C ALA A 30 14.72 26.74 31.57
N ALA A 31 15.52 27.63 30.98
CA ALA A 31 15.79 27.64 29.55
C ALA A 31 16.57 26.38 29.10
N GLU A 32 17.54 25.92 29.89
CA GLU A 32 18.26 24.66 29.63
C GLU A 32 17.33 23.44 29.72
N ALA A 33 16.42 23.41 30.70
CA ALA A 33 15.43 22.34 30.84
C ALA A 33 14.41 22.33 29.68
N ASP A 34 13.98 23.50 29.20
CA ASP A 34 13.10 23.61 28.03
C ASP A 34 13.82 23.16 26.74
N VAL A 35 15.10 23.47 26.58
CA VAL A 35 15.91 23.01 25.43
C VAL A 35 16.10 21.50 25.48
N GLU A 36 16.41 20.93 26.64
CA GLU A 36 16.55 19.49 26.83
C GLU A 36 15.22 18.75 26.59
N TYR A 37 14.12 19.29 27.09
CA TYR A 37 12.77 18.76 26.86
C TYR A 37 12.40 18.79 25.38
N ASN A 38 12.61 19.92 24.69
CA ASN A 38 12.36 20.03 23.26
C ASN A 38 13.26 19.07 22.46
N LEU A 39 14.55 18.98 22.78
CA LEU A 39 15.47 18.05 22.14
C LEU A 39 15.03 16.59 22.33
N SER A 40 14.56 16.24 23.53
CA SER A 40 14.04 14.90 23.84
C SER A 40 12.79 14.56 23.02
N ILE A 41 11.87 15.52 22.83
CA ILE A 41 10.68 15.35 21.99
C ILE A 41 11.08 15.19 20.52
N TYR A 42 11.98 16.05 20.02
CA TYR A 42 12.47 15.96 18.65
C TYR A 42 13.13 14.60 18.38
N LEU A 43 13.99 14.15 19.29
CA LEU A 43 14.67 12.85 19.17
C LEU A 43 13.67 11.69 19.24
N SER A 44 12.67 11.76 20.12
CA SER A 44 11.63 10.74 20.28
C SER A 44 10.75 10.62 19.05
N ILE A 45 10.30 11.75 18.48
CA ILE A 45 9.53 11.77 17.24
C ILE A 45 10.37 11.21 16.09
N TYR A 46 11.63 11.64 15.98
CA TYR A 46 12.52 11.15 14.91
C TYR A 46 12.73 9.63 15.02
N LEU A 47 13.05 9.14 16.21
CA LEU A 47 13.26 7.72 16.47
C LEU A 47 12.00 6.89 16.19
N SER A 48 10.83 7.36 16.63
CA SER A 48 9.58 6.63 16.43
C SER A 48 9.20 6.50 14.95
N ILE A 49 9.43 7.55 14.14
CA ILE A 49 9.18 7.52 12.69
C ILE A 49 10.16 6.55 12.02
N TYR A 50 11.45 6.65 12.33
CA TYR A 50 12.47 5.77 11.75
C TYR A 50 12.22 4.29 12.08
N LEU A 51 11.92 3.99 13.34
CA LEU A 51 11.61 2.63 13.77
C LEU A 51 10.35 2.10 13.08
N SER A 52 9.31 2.91 12.96
CA SER A 52 8.06 2.53 12.29
C SER A 52 8.28 2.23 10.80
N ILE A 53 9.07 3.05 10.12
CA ILE A 53 9.42 2.82 8.72
C ILE A 53 10.24 1.54 8.60
N TYR A 54 11.26 1.36 9.44
CA TYR A 54 12.12 0.18 9.40
C TYR A 54 11.33 -1.12 9.61
N LEU A 55 10.49 -1.16 10.65
CA LEU A 55 9.60 -2.30 10.93
C LEU A 55 8.65 -2.60 9.75
N SER A 56 8.02 -1.57 9.21
CA SER A 56 7.12 -1.71 8.05
C SER A 56 7.85 -2.25 6.81
N GLN A 57 9.10 -1.81 6.57
CA GLN A 57 9.92 -2.31 5.47
C GLN A 57 10.35 -3.77 5.70
N THR A 58 10.78 -4.13 6.92
CA THR A 58 11.14 -5.52 7.26
C THR A 58 9.96 -6.47 7.04
N VAL A 59 8.75 -6.08 7.47
CA VAL A 59 7.53 -6.86 7.24
C VAL A 59 7.23 -7.02 5.75
N HIS A 60 7.43 -5.95 4.95
CA HIS A 60 7.28 -6.04 3.49
C HIS A 60 8.26 -7.02 2.86
N TYR A 61 9.55 -6.95 3.20
CA TYR A 61 10.53 -7.88 2.65
C TYR A 61 10.21 -9.32 3.04
N LEU A 62 9.90 -9.58 4.31
CA LEU A 62 9.50 -10.91 4.78
C LEU A 62 8.27 -11.44 4.01
N SER A 63 7.27 -10.59 3.79
CA SER A 63 6.09 -10.91 3.00
C SER A 63 6.44 -11.32 1.57
N ILE A 64 7.35 -10.59 0.92
CA ILE A 64 7.79 -10.87 -0.45
C ILE A 64 8.46 -12.24 -0.49
N TYR A 65 9.41 -12.53 0.40
CA TYR A 65 10.06 -13.84 0.48
C TYR A 65 9.08 -14.98 0.68
N LEU A 66 8.13 -14.83 1.63
CA LEU A 66 7.13 -15.85 1.91
C LEU A 66 6.20 -16.08 0.71
N SER A 67 5.79 -15.00 0.04
CA SER A 67 4.92 -15.09 -1.14
C SER A 67 5.61 -15.76 -2.33
N ILE A 68 6.90 -15.48 -2.55
CA ILE A 68 7.71 -16.11 -3.61
C ILE A 68 7.86 -17.60 -3.30
N TYR A 69 8.22 -17.95 -2.07
CA TYR A 69 8.36 -19.34 -1.64
C TYR A 69 7.05 -20.11 -1.85
N LEU A 70 5.93 -19.56 -1.38
CA LEU A 70 4.61 -20.17 -1.58
C LEU A 70 4.24 -20.27 -3.06
N SER A 71 4.57 -19.26 -3.87
CA SER A 71 4.34 -19.28 -5.32
C SER A 71 5.15 -20.37 -6.04
N ILE A 72 6.38 -20.65 -5.58
CA ILE A 72 7.24 -21.71 -6.13
C ILE A 72 6.69 -23.08 -5.74
N TYR A 73 6.26 -23.28 -4.50
CA TYR A 73 5.61 -24.52 -4.07
C TYR A 73 4.29 -24.76 -4.82
N LEU A 74 3.49 -23.71 -5.00
CA LEU A 74 2.24 -23.75 -5.76
C LEU A 74 2.45 -23.68 -7.28
N SER A 75 3.67 -23.52 -7.78
CA SER A 75 3.95 -23.40 -9.22
C SER A 75 3.62 -24.67 -10.01
N GLN A 76 3.46 -25.80 -9.31
CA GLN A 76 2.88 -27.01 -9.90
C GLN A 76 1.43 -26.76 -10.39
N PHE A 77 0.67 -25.88 -9.72
CA PHE A 77 -0.77 -25.71 -9.85
C PHE A 77 -1.24 -24.51 -10.72
N SER A 78 -0.33 -23.85 -11.44
CA SER A 78 -0.54 -22.63 -12.26
C SER A 78 -0.20 -21.32 -11.52
N ARG A 79 0.82 -20.63 -12.04
CA ARG A 79 1.39 -19.38 -11.51
C ARG A 79 0.39 -18.23 -11.47
N ARG A 80 -0.57 -18.19 -12.41
CA ARG A 80 -1.65 -17.20 -12.48
C ARG A 80 -2.60 -17.32 -11.28
N ASN A 81 -2.96 -18.55 -10.93
CA ASN A 81 -3.90 -18.83 -9.85
C ASN A 81 -3.33 -18.40 -8.49
N SER A 82 -2.02 -18.56 -8.29
CA SER A 82 -1.34 -18.09 -7.08
C SER A 82 -1.51 -16.57 -6.89
N ILE A 83 -1.27 -15.77 -7.94
CA ILE A 83 -1.44 -14.30 -7.90
C ILE A 83 -2.91 -13.93 -7.65
N ALA A 84 -3.84 -14.61 -8.33
CA ALA A 84 -5.27 -14.38 -8.14
C ALA A 84 -5.73 -14.67 -6.71
N VAL A 85 -5.26 -15.77 -6.10
CA VAL A 85 -5.58 -16.14 -4.71
C VAL A 85 -5.08 -15.09 -3.74
N PHE A 86 -3.83 -14.61 -3.88
CA PHE A 86 -3.31 -13.52 -3.04
C PHE A 86 -4.14 -12.25 -3.17
N GLN A 87 -4.56 -11.90 -4.39
CA GLN A 87 -5.38 -10.71 -4.66
C GLN A 87 -6.80 -10.82 -4.07
N ILE A 88 -7.40 -12.02 -4.10
CA ILE A 88 -8.71 -12.28 -3.49
C ILE A 88 -8.64 -12.19 -1.97
N ILE A 89 -7.61 -12.80 -1.35
CA ILE A 89 -7.38 -12.72 0.11
C ILE A 89 -7.18 -11.26 0.54
N ALA A 90 -6.40 -10.49 -0.21
CA ALA A 90 -6.19 -9.06 0.03
C ALA A 90 -7.50 -8.26 -0.11
N GLY A 91 -8.26 -8.50 -1.18
CA GLY A 91 -9.54 -7.82 -1.41
C GLY A 91 -10.57 -8.10 -0.31
N LEU A 92 -10.75 -9.37 0.05
CA LEU A 92 -11.69 -9.78 1.10
C LEU A 92 -11.30 -9.25 2.48
N SER A 93 -10.01 -9.28 2.84
CA SER A 93 -9.55 -8.75 4.13
C SER A 93 -9.74 -7.24 4.26
N LEU A 94 -9.51 -6.47 3.17
CA LEU A 94 -9.72 -5.02 3.15
C LEU A 94 -11.20 -4.62 3.17
N ILE A 95 -12.07 -5.40 2.53
CA ILE A 95 -13.53 -5.19 2.61
C ILE A 95 -14.03 -5.50 4.03
N SER A 96 -13.57 -6.61 4.63
CA SER A 96 -13.87 -6.93 6.02
C SER A 96 -13.42 -5.83 6.99
N LEU A 97 -12.23 -5.26 6.77
CA LEU A 97 -11.76 -4.09 7.52
C LEU A 97 -12.69 -2.89 7.37
N ALA A 98 -13.20 -2.62 6.17
CA ALA A 98 -14.12 -1.51 5.94
C ALA A 98 -15.43 -1.68 6.71
N VAL A 99 -15.96 -2.92 6.75
CA VAL A 99 -17.16 -3.26 7.54
C VAL A 99 -16.89 -3.04 9.02
N LEU A 100 -15.77 -3.53 9.55
CA LEU A 100 -15.41 -3.34 10.97
C LEU A 100 -15.31 -1.86 11.36
N LYS A 101 -14.75 -1.01 10.48
CA LYS A 101 -14.66 0.43 10.70
C LYS A 101 -15.98 1.18 10.48
N GLY A 102 -16.93 0.59 9.76
CA GLY A 102 -18.26 1.15 9.52
C GLY A 102 -19.24 0.96 10.68
N LEU A 103 -18.99 -0.02 11.55
CA LEU A 103 -19.88 -0.34 12.68
C LEU A 103 -19.71 0.56 13.91
N GLU A 104 -18.83 1.57 13.86
CA GLU A 104 -18.59 2.62 14.87
C GLU A 104 -18.50 2.18 16.35
N GLU A 105 -18.28 0.89 16.61
CA GLU A 105 -18.03 0.36 17.95
C GLU A 105 -16.54 0.41 18.29
N LYS A 106 -16.17 1.30 19.21
CA LYS A 106 -14.81 1.39 19.76
C LYS A 106 -14.59 0.35 20.86
N ASN A 107 -14.51 -0.92 20.48
CA ASN A 107 -14.06 -2.00 21.36
C ASN A 107 -12.58 -2.34 21.07
N THR A 108 -11.79 -2.55 22.13
CA THR A 108 -10.36 -2.93 22.02
C THR A 108 -10.15 -4.19 21.18
N THR A 109 -11.09 -5.14 21.22
CA THR A 109 -11.08 -6.34 20.38
C THR A 109 -11.21 -6.02 18.88
N ILE A 110 -12.04 -5.04 18.51
CA ILE A 110 -12.26 -4.65 17.11
C ILE A 110 -11.02 -3.96 16.54
N GLU A 111 -10.28 -3.20 17.36
CA GLU A 111 -9.01 -2.59 16.97
C GLU A 111 -7.94 -3.64 16.66
N ILE A 112 -7.74 -4.62 17.55
CA ILE A 112 -6.79 -5.72 17.33
C ILE A 112 -7.17 -6.50 16.06
N LEU A 113 -8.45 -6.80 15.90
CA LEU A 113 -8.95 -7.52 14.72
C LEU A 113 -8.71 -6.73 13.42
N SER A 114 -8.91 -5.41 13.45
CA SER A 114 -8.64 -4.51 12.34
C SER A 114 -7.16 -4.49 11.96
N ILE A 115 -6.25 -4.54 12.94
CA ILE A 115 -4.81 -4.64 12.69
C ILE A 115 -4.50 -5.96 11.99
N ILE A 116 -5.04 -7.08 12.48
CA ILE A 116 -4.83 -8.41 11.87
C ILE A 116 -5.31 -8.41 10.40
N PHE A 117 -6.51 -7.90 10.12
CA PHE A 117 -7.01 -7.82 8.75
C PHE A 117 -6.20 -6.86 7.86
N THR A 118 -5.73 -5.74 8.41
CA THR A 118 -4.87 -4.81 7.67
C THR A 118 -3.54 -5.45 7.31
N LEU A 119 -2.93 -6.20 8.25
CA LEU A 119 -1.70 -6.94 8.01
C LEU A 119 -1.93 -8.04 6.96
N LEU A 120 -3.03 -8.80 7.05
CA LEU A 120 -3.36 -9.82 6.07
C LEU A 120 -3.55 -9.24 4.66
N GLY A 121 -4.22 -8.09 4.55
CA GLY A 121 -4.39 -7.37 3.30
C GLY A 121 -3.07 -6.87 2.73
N MET A 122 -2.19 -6.34 3.58
CA MET A 122 -0.85 -5.88 3.22
C MET A 122 0.03 -7.04 2.71
N LEU A 123 -0.02 -8.20 3.37
CA LEU A 123 0.70 -9.40 2.95
C LEU A 123 0.22 -9.89 1.58
N GLY A 124 -1.10 -9.98 1.37
CA GLY A 124 -1.68 -10.40 0.11
C GLY A 124 -1.37 -9.45 -1.05
N ALA A 125 -1.50 -8.14 -0.83
CA ALA A 125 -1.19 -7.12 -1.84
C ALA A 125 0.30 -7.11 -2.21
N SER A 126 1.20 -7.26 -1.22
CA SER A 126 2.66 -7.36 -1.45
C SER A 126 3.01 -8.61 -2.27
N GLY A 127 2.44 -9.76 -1.92
CA GLY A 127 2.65 -11.01 -2.65
C GLY A 127 2.14 -10.95 -4.10
N ALA A 128 0.96 -10.35 -4.31
CA ALA A 128 0.42 -10.15 -5.65
C ALA A 128 1.31 -9.21 -6.49
N PHE A 129 1.79 -8.10 -5.91
CA PHE A 129 2.71 -7.18 -6.60
C PHE A 129 3.99 -7.90 -7.02
N SER A 130 4.63 -8.64 -6.11
CA SER A 130 5.81 -9.44 -6.43
C SER A 130 5.56 -10.47 -7.55
N GLY A 131 4.43 -11.16 -7.50
CA GLY A 131 4.02 -12.12 -8.53
C GLY A 131 3.88 -11.50 -9.92
N VAL A 132 3.32 -10.28 -10.03
CA VAL A 132 3.20 -9.57 -11.31
C VAL A 132 4.57 -9.20 -11.90
N TRP A 133 5.52 -8.77 -11.07
CA TRP A 133 6.89 -8.47 -11.52
C TRP A 133 7.62 -9.72 -12.00
N LEU A 134 7.38 -10.85 -11.36
CA LEU A 134 7.93 -12.14 -11.78
C LEU A 134 7.27 -12.64 -13.08
N TYR A 135 5.99 -12.34 -13.29
CA TYR A 135 5.23 -12.76 -14.47
C TYR A 135 5.50 -11.89 -15.72
N THR A 136 5.87 -10.61 -15.53
CA THR A 136 6.16 -9.67 -16.63
C THR A 136 7.21 -10.18 -17.64
N PRO A 137 8.39 -10.71 -17.24
CA PRO A 137 9.32 -11.34 -18.18
C PRO A 137 8.78 -12.54 -18.95
N GLU A 138 7.85 -13.27 -18.34
CA GLU A 138 7.32 -14.52 -18.87
C GLU A 138 6.21 -14.27 -19.90
N LEU A 139 5.66 -13.06 -19.94
CA LEU A 139 4.57 -12.69 -20.85
C LEU A 139 5.02 -11.85 -22.05
N TYR A 140 6.03 -10.99 -21.87
CA TYR A 140 6.43 -10.02 -22.89
C TYR A 140 7.78 -10.35 -23.55
N PRO A 141 7.88 -10.23 -24.90
CA PRO A 141 9.17 -10.32 -25.58
C PRO A 141 10.11 -9.20 -25.11
N THR A 142 11.41 -9.42 -25.26
CA THR A 142 12.49 -8.59 -24.68
C THR A 142 12.37 -7.10 -25.01
N ASN A 143 11.85 -6.77 -26.19
CA ASN A 143 11.66 -5.40 -26.68
C ASN A 143 10.47 -4.65 -26.04
N LEU A 144 9.46 -5.35 -25.51
CA LEU A 144 8.28 -4.74 -24.88
C LEU A 144 8.36 -4.76 -23.34
N ARG A 145 9.30 -5.50 -22.77
CA ARG A 145 9.48 -5.63 -21.32
C ARG A 145 9.73 -4.29 -20.63
N SER A 146 10.59 -3.44 -21.20
CA SER A 146 10.90 -2.11 -20.66
C SER A 146 9.68 -1.18 -20.67
N ALA A 147 8.85 -1.25 -21.71
CA ALA A 147 7.60 -0.50 -21.79
C ALA A 147 6.58 -0.95 -20.73
N GLY A 148 6.42 -2.27 -20.54
CA GLY A 148 5.54 -2.82 -19.50
C GLY A 148 5.97 -2.43 -18.08
N VAL A 149 7.26 -2.54 -17.78
CA VAL A 149 7.85 -2.09 -16.50
C VAL A 149 7.68 -0.58 -16.29
N GLY A 150 7.83 0.22 -17.35
CA GLY A 150 7.60 1.67 -17.32
C GLY A 150 6.16 2.03 -16.98
N LEU A 151 5.18 1.37 -17.60
CA LEU A 151 3.75 1.55 -17.32
C LEU A 151 3.39 1.15 -15.89
N ALA A 152 3.89 0.01 -15.41
CA ALA A 152 3.71 -0.42 -14.02
C ALA A 152 4.31 0.58 -13.02
N SER A 153 5.47 1.14 -13.33
CA SER A 153 6.11 2.17 -12.48
C SER A 153 5.32 3.48 -12.47
N ALA A 154 4.80 3.90 -13.64
CA ALA A 154 3.95 5.07 -13.75
C ALA A 154 2.66 4.92 -12.93
N SER A 155 2.02 3.74 -13.00
CA SER A 155 0.81 3.46 -12.21
C SER A 155 1.09 3.45 -10.70
N SER A 156 2.21 2.86 -10.25
CA SER A 156 2.62 2.93 -8.84
C SER A 156 2.80 4.38 -8.36
N ARG A 157 3.39 5.25 -9.17
CA ARG A 157 3.54 6.68 -8.81
C ARG A 157 2.19 7.39 -8.69
N THR A 158 1.27 7.13 -9.60
CA THR A 158 -0.09 7.68 -9.49
C THR A 158 -0.80 7.20 -8.23
N ALA A 159 -0.62 5.94 -7.83
CA ALA A 159 -1.15 5.42 -6.57
C ALA A 159 -0.53 6.11 -5.34
N SER A 160 0.79 6.39 -5.37
CA SER A 160 1.45 7.16 -4.30
C SER A 160 0.95 8.60 -4.21
N MET A 161 0.63 9.23 -5.33
CA MET A 161 0.01 10.56 -5.36
C MET A 161 -1.41 10.57 -4.76
N LEU A 162 -2.14 9.45 -4.87
CA LEU A 162 -3.45 9.28 -4.26
C LEU A 162 -3.39 8.93 -2.76
N ALA A 163 -2.23 8.54 -2.23
CA ALA A 163 -2.07 8.18 -0.81
C ALA A 163 -2.49 9.29 0.19
N PRO A 164 -2.13 10.59 0.03
CA PRO A 164 -2.62 11.63 0.92
C PRO A 164 -4.14 11.84 0.81
N LEU A 165 -4.73 11.61 -0.37
CA LEU A 165 -6.18 11.72 -0.58
C LEU A 165 -6.95 10.67 0.22
N THR A 166 -6.45 9.44 0.30
CA THR A 166 -7.11 8.39 1.09
C THR A 166 -7.06 8.69 2.59
N ARG A 167 -6.02 9.37 3.07
CA ARG A 167 -5.97 9.89 4.45
C ARG A 167 -7.04 10.95 4.71
N LEU A 168 -7.23 11.89 3.77
CA LEU A 168 -8.29 12.89 3.87
C LEU A 168 -9.68 12.24 3.81
N LEU A 169 -9.84 11.20 2.98
CA LEU A 169 -11.10 10.46 2.90
C LEU A 169 -11.39 9.72 4.22
N ALA A 170 -10.37 9.17 4.87
CA ALA A 170 -10.49 8.47 6.14
C ALA A 170 -10.97 9.38 7.29
N SER A 171 -10.70 10.69 7.24
CA SER A 171 -11.21 11.63 8.26
C SER A 171 -12.69 11.96 8.11
N TYR A 172 -13.26 11.84 6.90
CA TYR A 172 -14.69 12.05 6.66
C TYR A 172 -15.49 10.75 6.75
N LEU A 173 -15.00 9.68 6.13
CA LEU A 173 -15.65 8.37 6.07
C LEU A 173 -14.63 7.27 6.42
N PRO A 174 -14.66 6.71 7.64
CA PRO A 174 -13.64 5.77 8.12
C PRO A 174 -13.64 4.43 7.38
N TRP A 175 -14.77 4.03 6.79
CA TRP A 175 -14.91 2.80 6.00
C TRP A 175 -14.43 2.93 4.54
N ALA A 176 -14.38 4.16 4.00
CA ALA A 176 -14.19 4.39 2.57
C ALA A 176 -12.80 3.96 2.02
N PRO A 177 -11.67 4.15 2.72
CA PRO A 177 -10.37 3.68 2.22
C PRO A 177 -10.33 2.16 2.04
N GLY A 178 -10.90 1.41 3.00
CA GLY A 178 -10.91 -0.05 2.98
C GLY A 178 -11.70 -0.60 1.80
N THR A 179 -12.89 -0.05 1.54
CA THR A 179 -13.70 -0.45 0.38
C THR A 179 -13.03 -0.11 -0.95
N LEU A 180 -12.40 1.07 -1.06
CA LEU A 180 -11.78 1.53 -2.30
C LEU A 180 -10.59 0.65 -2.72
N PHE A 181 -9.71 0.33 -1.77
CA PHE A 181 -8.59 -0.59 -2.04
C PHE A 181 -9.07 -2.03 -2.23
N GLY A 182 -10.05 -2.49 -1.44
CA GLY A 182 -10.60 -3.84 -1.54
C GLY A 182 -11.29 -4.10 -2.88
N SER A 183 -12.15 -3.18 -3.34
CA SER A 183 -12.82 -3.28 -4.65
C SER A 183 -11.82 -3.18 -5.80
N GLY A 184 -10.83 -2.31 -5.69
CA GLY A 184 -9.73 -2.21 -6.66
C GLY A 184 -8.96 -3.53 -6.80
N CYS A 185 -8.73 -4.23 -5.68
CA CYS A 185 -8.07 -5.53 -5.69
C CYS A 185 -8.90 -6.60 -6.41
N LEU A 186 -10.20 -6.69 -6.11
CA LEU A 186 -11.08 -7.66 -6.76
C LEU A 186 -11.27 -7.38 -8.25
N PHE A 187 -11.34 -6.11 -8.64
CA PHE A 187 -11.41 -5.72 -10.05
C PHE A 187 -10.13 -6.12 -10.81
N ALA A 188 -8.95 -5.88 -10.23
CA ALA A 188 -7.68 -6.33 -10.79
C ALA A 188 -7.63 -7.86 -10.91
N CYS A 189 -8.19 -8.60 -9.95
CA CYS A 189 -8.31 -10.05 -10.03
C CYS A 189 -9.21 -10.49 -11.19
N ALA A 190 -10.38 -9.84 -11.38
CA ALA A 190 -11.28 -10.14 -12.49
C ALA A 190 -10.62 -9.92 -13.87
N LEU A 191 -9.83 -8.84 -14.01
CA LEU A 191 -9.00 -8.59 -15.20
C LEU A 191 -7.98 -9.72 -15.43
N LEU A 192 -7.38 -10.23 -14.35
CA LEU A 192 -6.41 -11.34 -14.40
C LEU A 192 -7.08 -12.67 -14.80
N PHE A 193 -8.39 -12.80 -14.60
CA PHE A 193 -9.18 -13.92 -15.12
C PHE A 193 -9.56 -13.76 -16.60
N LEU A 194 -9.74 -12.52 -17.07
CA LEU A 194 -10.02 -12.23 -18.48
C LEU A 194 -8.81 -12.49 -19.39
N LEU A 195 -7.59 -12.49 -18.83
CA LEU A 195 -6.39 -12.88 -19.57
C LEU A 195 -6.32 -14.41 -19.73
N PRO A 196 -6.27 -14.93 -20.98
CA PRO A 196 -6.10 -16.36 -21.22
C PRO A 196 -4.75 -16.84 -20.70
N GLU A 197 -4.73 -18.06 -20.17
CA GLU A 197 -3.55 -18.65 -19.55
C GLU A 197 -2.47 -18.93 -20.61
N THR A 198 -1.30 -18.32 -20.47
CA THR A 198 -0.12 -18.50 -21.34
C THR A 198 0.77 -19.65 -20.88
N ARG A 199 0.18 -20.77 -20.42
CA ARG A 199 0.96 -21.98 -20.13
C ARG A 199 1.25 -22.69 -21.46
N ASP A 200 2.53 -23.02 -21.68
CA ASP A 200 3.08 -23.82 -22.80
C ASP A 200 3.35 -23.12 -24.16
N GLN A 201 3.40 -21.79 -24.23
CA GLN A 201 3.94 -21.11 -25.43
C GLN A 201 5.35 -20.58 -25.15
N GLN A 202 6.35 -21.10 -25.88
CA GLN A 202 7.69 -20.51 -25.90
C GLN A 202 7.58 -19.05 -26.37
N LEU A 203 8.16 -18.12 -25.61
CA LEU A 203 8.05 -16.70 -25.94
C LEU A 203 8.68 -16.46 -27.33
N PRO A 204 7.91 -15.96 -28.31
CA PRO A 204 8.46 -15.49 -29.56
C PRO A 204 9.53 -14.42 -29.27
N GLN A 205 10.76 -14.64 -29.71
CA GLN A 205 11.88 -13.76 -29.35
C GLN A 205 11.83 -12.42 -30.11
N THR A 206 10.99 -12.32 -31.15
CA THR A 206 10.96 -11.20 -32.09
C THR A 206 9.52 -10.82 -32.46
N MET A 207 9.26 -9.53 -32.76
CA MET A 207 7.94 -9.06 -33.24
C MET A 207 7.45 -9.77 -34.51
N GLU A 208 8.37 -10.35 -35.28
CA GLU A 208 8.06 -11.14 -36.47
C GLU A 208 7.37 -12.46 -36.12
N ASP A 209 7.81 -13.14 -35.05
CA ASP A 209 7.19 -14.39 -34.58
C ASP A 209 5.79 -14.15 -34.00
N LEU A 210 5.54 -12.99 -33.38
CA LEU A 210 4.20 -12.57 -32.93
C LEU A 210 3.23 -12.37 -34.11
N LYS A 211 3.70 -11.82 -35.23
CA LYS A 211 2.89 -11.65 -36.45
C LYS A 211 2.58 -13.00 -37.10
N ILE A 212 3.54 -13.93 -37.10
CA ILE A 212 3.35 -15.28 -37.63
C ILE A 212 2.34 -16.06 -36.77
N LEU A 213 2.42 -15.96 -35.44
CA LEU A 213 1.45 -16.59 -34.52
C LEU A 213 0.06 -15.93 -34.59
N GLN A 214 -0.03 -14.60 -34.75
CA GLN A 214 -1.31 -13.92 -34.98
C GLN A 214 -1.94 -14.32 -36.31
N ASN A 215 -1.15 -14.50 -37.37
CA ASN A 215 -1.63 -14.99 -38.66
C ASN A 215 -2.01 -16.48 -38.62
N ALA A 216 -1.37 -17.29 -37.79
CA ALA A 216 -1.74 -18.69 -37.58
C ALA A 216 -2.99 -18.88 -36.70
N LYS A 217 -3.30 -17.92 -35.81
CA LYS A 217 -4.45 -17.97 -34.89
C LYS A 217 -5.70 -17.24 -35.41
N LYS A 218 -5.58 -16.40 -36.45
CA LYS A 218 -6.74 -16.00 -37.26
C LYS A 218 -7.20 -17.22 -38.05
N PRO A 219 -8.47 -17.66 -37.98
CA PRO A 219 -8.97 -18.61 -38.96
C PRO A 219 -8.69 -18.04 -40.34
N GLN A 220 -8.23 -18.87 -41.27
CA GLN A 220 -8.07 -18.54 -42.68
C GLN A 220 -9.41 -18.01 -43.23
N VAL A 221 -9.66 -16.71 -43.13
CA VAL A 221 -10.71 -16.03 -43.86
C VAL A 221 -10.01 -15.37 -45.05
N ASP A 222 -10.29 -15.95 -46.22
CA ASP A 222 -10.16 -15.36 -47.56
C ASP A 222 -8.78 -14.94 -48.10
N TYR A 223 -7.97 -15.93 -48.49
CA TYR A 223 -7.04 -15.74 -49.64
C TYR A 223 -7.27 -16.74 -50.79
N VAL A 224 -8.22 -17.67 -50.66
CA VAL A 224 -8.54 -18.64 -51.72
C VAL A 224 -9.53 -18.06 -52.74
N ASN A 225 -10.33 -17.05 -52.38
CA ASN A 225 -11.31 -16.43 -53.29
C ASN A 225 -10.78 -15.29 -54.17
N MET A 226 -9.46 -15.03 -54.22
CA MET A 226 -8.90 -14.00 -55.11
C MET A 226 -8.20 -14.56 -56.36
N LYS A 227 -8.26 -15.88 -56.59
CA LYS A 227 -7.71 -16.52 -57.80
C LYS A 227 -8.75 -16.95 -58.83
N GLU A 228 -10.05 -16.73 -58.59
CA GLU A 228 -11.12 -17.18 -59.50
C GLU A 228 -11.86 -16.05 -60.24
N THR A 229 -11.24 -14.87 -60.35
CA THR A 229 -11.68 -13.82 -61.27
C THR A 229 -10.51 -13.28 -62.07
N ALA A 230 -9.80 -14.16 -62.76
CA ALA A 230 -9.11 -13.78 -63.99
C ALA A 230 -10.05 -14.11 -65.14
N PRO A 231 -10.66 -13.13 -65.83
CA PRO A 231 -11.35 -13.41 -67.07
C PRO A 231 -10.32 -13.82 -68.12
N THR A 232 -10.30 -15.11 -68.44
CA THR A 232 -9.80 -15.60 -69.72
C THR A 232 -10.79 -15.21 -70.81
N THR A 233 -10.47 -14.18 -71.58
CA THR A 233 -10.76 -13.98 -73.02
C THR A 233 -10.09 -12.71 -73.48
#